data_AF-A0A7S2VMH5-F1
#
_entry.id   AF-A0A7S2VMH5-F1
#
_cell.length_a   1.000
_cell.length_b   1.000
_cell.length_c   1.000
_cell.angle_alpha   90.00
_cell.angle_beta   90.00
_cell.angle_gamma   90.00
#
_symmetry.space_group_name_H-M   'P 1'
#
loop_
_entity.id
_entity.type
_entity.pdbx_description
1 polymer ?
#
loop_
_entity_poly.entity_id
_entity_poly.type
_entity_poly.pdbx_seq_one_letter_code
_entity_poly.pdbx_strand_id
1 'polypeptide(L)'
;LGWILGPVALGALVGLLAPMGADGVPAPLARLSVVLGWAYFFAWSVSFYPQVVQNFVRRSVVGLSLDYQMLNLAGFACYFIFNGALYWSPLVQQEYRDSHGGQESAVRLNDVVFAGHATAVTAVTLAQIAAFYDYPRLRGADRALRGAVAASLAALALAGAGFGLAIAATAEAVASWLTYVLMLSEVKVLISVVKYCP
;
A
#
# COMPACT_ATOMS: atom_id res chain seq x y z
N LEU A 1 5.59 26.06 4.49
CA LEU A 1 6.73 25.33 3.86
C LEU A 1 7.41 24.32 4.78
N GLY A 2 7.63 24.62 6.07
CA GLY A 2 8.38 23.74 6.99
C GLY A 2 7.81 22.32 7.16
N TRP A 3 6.48 22.17 7.11
CA TRP A 3 5.80 20.87 7.23
C TRP A 3 6.13 19.87 6.11
N ILE A 4 6.54 20.35 4.93
CA ILE A 4 6.90 19.49 3.78
C ILE A 4 8.41 19.37 3.66
N LEU A 5 9.14 20.49 3.79
CA LEU A 5 10.60 20.50 3.59
C LEU A 5 11.37 19.76 4.68
N GLY A 6 10.92 19.82 5.94
CA GLY A 6 11.58 19.12 7.05
C GLY A 6 11.60 17.60 6.88
N PRO A 7 10.45 16.96 6.65
CA PRO A 7 10.38 15.51 6.42
C PRO A 7 11.14 15.04 5.18
N VAL A 8 11.13 15.83 4.09
CA VAL A 8 11.92 15.51 2.88
C VAL A 8 13.42 15.56 3.18
N ALA A 9 13.89 16.59 3.89
CA ALA A 9 15.29 16.70 4.30
C ALA A 9 15.70 15.57 5.26
N LEU A 10 14.80 15.19 6.19
CA LEU A 10 15.01 14.03 7.06
C LEU A 10 15.11 12.74 6.24
N GLY A 11 14.24 12.54 5.26
CA GLY A 11 14.30 11.37 4.38
C GLY A 11 15.58 11.31 3.56
N ALA A 12 16.06 12.45 3.05
CA ALA A 12 17.34 12.52 2.38
C ALA A 12 18.51 12.16 3.32
N LEU A 13 18.49 12.65 4.55
CA LEU A 13 19.49 12.30 5.57
C LEU A 13 19.47 10.80 5.91
N VAL A 14 18.27 10.23 6.13
CA VAL A 14 18.10 8.80 6.37
C VAL A 14 18.64 8.00 5.19
N GLY A 15 18.36 8.40 3.95
CA GLY A 15 18.87 7.70 2.77
C GLY A 15 20.39 7.81 2.57
N LEU A 16 21.02 8.90 3.03
CA LEU A 16 22.48 9.03 3.06
C LEU A 16 23.12 8.06 4.06
N LEU A 17 22.46 7.83 5.20
CA LEU A 17 22.95 6.94 6.26
C LEU A 17 22.54 5.48 6.08
N ALA A 18 21.48 5.21 5.30
CA ALA A 18 20.99 3.86 5.06
C ALA A 18 22.03 3.00 4.32
N PRO A 19 22.09 1.69 4.61
CA PRO A 19 22.96 0.78 3.89
C PRO A 19 22.57 0.72 2.40
N MET A 20 23.57 0.69 1.52
CA MET A 20 23.34 0.44 0.09
C MET A 20 23.23 -1.07 -0.13
N GLY A 21 22.21 -1.50 -0.89
CA GLY A 21 22.12 -2.87 -1.39
C GLY A 21 23.26 -3.17 -2.35
N ALA A 22 23.66 -4.44 -2.41
CA ALA A 22 24.67 -4.94 -3.33
C ALA A 22 24.03 -5.30 -4.67
N ASP A 23 23.52 -4.30 -5.39
CA ASP A 23 22.59 -4.53 -6.50
C ASP A 23 23.26 -4.46 -7.88
N GLY A 24 24.60 -4.56 -7.95
CA GLY A 24 25.36 -4.45 -9.20
C GLY A 24 25.32 -3.07 -9.89
N VAL A 25 24.57 -2.11 -9.33
CA VAL A 25 24.44 -0.73 -9.81
C VAL A 25 25.68 0.09 -9.41
N PRO A 26 26.19 1.02 -10.26
CA PRO A 26 27.26 1.93 -9.88
C PRO A 26 26.95 2.68 -8.58
N ALA A 27 27.93 2.72 -7.67
CA ALA A 27 27.81 3.31 -6.33
C ALA A 27 27.10 4.68 -6.26
N PRO A 28 27.37 5.67 -7.14
CA PRO A 28 26.67 6.96 -7.07
C PRO A 28 25.18 6.85 -7.41
N LEU A 29 24.81 6.00 -8.37
CA LEU A 29 23.41 5.80 -8.76
C LEU A 29 22.65 4.99 -7.70
N ALA A 30 23.29 3.99 -7.10
CA ALA A 30 22.73 3.24 -5.98
C ALA A 30 22.45 4.16 -4.78
N ARG A 31 23.39 5.04 -4.44
CA ARG A 31 23.19 6.03 -3.35
C ARG A 31 22.04 6.98 -3.65
N LEU A 32 21.98 7.52 -4.87
CA LEU A 32 20.91 8.41 -5.29
C LEU A 32 19.54 7.73 -5.17
N SER A 33 19.43 6.47 -5.62
CA SER A 33 18.20 5.68 -5.51
C SER A 33 17.72 5.54 -4.06
N VAL A 34 18.61 5.18 -3.14
CA VAL A 34 18.27 5.06 -1.71
C VAL A 34 17.84 6.40 -1.11
N VAL A 35 18.54 7.49 -1.43
CA VAL A 35 18.18 8.84 -0.98
C VAL A 35 16.80 9.25 -1.48
N LEU A 36 16.52 9.02 -2.76
CA LEU A 36 15.21 9.34 -3.34
C LEU A 36 14.10 8.46 -2.76
N GLY A 37 14.35 7.18 -2.52
CA GLY A 37 13.38 6.25 -1.92
C GLY A 37 12.96 6.67 -0.51
N TRP A 38 13.92 7.02 0.35
CA TRP A 38 13.60 7.52 1.69
C TRP A 38 12.99 8.92 1.67
N ALA A 39 13.49 9.83 0.84
CA ALA A 39 12.88 11.15 0.68
C ALA A 39 11.40 11.05 0.22
N TYR A 40 11.11 10.17 -0.74
CA TYR A 40 9.76 9.85 -1.20
C TYR A 40 8.89 9.32 -0.05
N PHE A 41 9.38 8.35 0.72
CA PHE A 41 8.65 7.78 1.85
C PHE A 41 8.21 8.87 2.82
N PHE A 42 9.12 9.74 3.28
CA PHE A 42 8.77 10.81 4.21
C PHE A 42 7.86 11.86 3.58
N ALA A 43 8.11 12.25 2.33
CA ALA A 43 7.28 13.22 1.60
C ALA A 43 5.81 12.77 1.55
N TRP A 44 5.57 11.52 1.15
CA TRP A 44 4.22 10.97 1.05
C TRP A 44 3.61 10.70 2.43
N SER A 45 4.38 10.20 3.39
CA SER A 45 3.87 9.89 4.73
C SER A 45 3.26 11.11 5.43
N VAL A 46 3.87 12.28 5.26
CA VAL A 46 3.37 13.54 5.83
C VAL A 46 1.97 13.88 5.35
N SER A 47 1.62 13.53 4.11
CA SER A 47 0.34 13.88 3.52
C SER A 47 -0.87 13.21 4.21
N PHE A 48 -0.65 12.10 4.94
CA PHE A 48 -1.72 11.40 5.65
C PHE A 48 -2.11 12.04 6.99
N TYR A 49 -1.15 12.66 7.69
CA TYR A 49 -1.35 13.14 9.07
C TYR A 49 -2.32 14.31 9.24
N PRO A 50 -2.38 15.32 8.35
CA PRO A 50 -3.33 16.42 8.48
C PRO A 50 -4.77 15.95 8.63
N GLN A 51 -5.18 14.94 7.84
CA GLN A 51 -6.54 14.39 7.93
C GLN A 51 -6.79 13.71 9.28
N VAL A 52 -5.83 12.89 9.75
CA VAL A 52 -5.92 12.20 11.04
C VAL A 52 -6.06 13.20 12.19
N VAL A 53 -5.25 14.27 12.18
CA VAL A 53 -5.30 15.31 13.21
C VAL A 53 -6.63 16.07 13.15
N GLN A 54 -7.10 16.45 11.95
CA GLN A 54 -8.36 17.17 11.80
C GLN A 54 -9.56 16.34 12.29
N ASN A 55 -9.62 15.06 11.95
CA ASN A 55 -10.66 14.16 12.45
C ASN A 55 -10.68 14.12 13.99
N PHE A 56 -9.51 14.05 14.63
CA PHE A 56 -9.40 13.98 16.08
C PHE A 56 -9.78 15.30 16.77
N VAL A 57 -9.33 16.44 16.21
CA VAL A 57 -9.60 17.78 16.77
C VAL A 57 -11.07 18.16 16.60
N ARG A 58 -11.64 17.91 15.42
CA ARG A 58 -13.04 18.27 15.12
C ARG A 58 -14.04 17.26 15.68
N ARG A 59 -13.60 16.03 16.00
CA ARG A 59 -14.47 14.91 16.37
C ARG A 59 -15.58 14.67 15.34
N SER A 60 -15.25 14.89 14.07
CA SER A 60 -16.16 14.86 12.93
C SER A 60 -15.41 14.35 11.70
N VAL A 61 -16.09 13.55 10.88
CA VAL A 61 -15.54 12.98 9.64
C VAL A 61 -16.38 13.34 8.40
N VAL A 62 -17.33 14.27 8.54
CA VAL A 62 -18.06 14.85 7.40
C VAL A 62 -17.08 15.43 6.38
N GLY A 63 -17.25 15.06 5.12
CA GLY A 63 -16.38 15.45 4.00
C GLY A 63 -15.31 14.41 3.66
N LEU A 64 -15.02 13.46 4.55
CA LEU A 64 -14.18 12.31 4.25
C LEU A 64 -15.02 11.20 3.62
N SER A 65 -14.63 10.66 2.47
CA SER A 65 -15.35 9.54 1.85
C SER A 65 -14.94 8.21 2.51
N LEU A 66 -15.90 7.53 3.15
CA LEU A 66 -15.69 6.18 3.69
C LEU A 66 -15.33 5.19 2.59
N ASP A 67 -16.02 5.26 1.45
CA ASP A 67 -15.82 4.34 0.32
C ASP A 67 -14.40 4.48 -0.25
N TYR A 68 -13.90 5.73 -0.35
CA TYR A 68 -12.52 6.02 -0.71
C TYR A 68 -11.53 5.40 0.29
N GLN A 69 -11.78 5.50 1.60
CA GLN A 69 -10.85 4.96 2.60
C GLN A 69 -10.87 3.44 2.69
N MET A 70 -12.02 2.80 2.45
CA MET A 70 -12.10 1.34 2.31
C MET A 70 -11.26 0.85 1.12
N LEU A 71 -11.41 1.51 -0.03
CA LEU A 71 -10.61 1.24 -1.23
C LEU A 71 -9.11 1.45 -0.96
N ASN A 72 -8.71 2.56 -0.31
CA ASN A 72 -7.31 2.80 0.01
C ASN A 72 -6.74 1.75 0.95
N LEU A 73 -7.48 1.31 1.98
CA LEU A 73 -7.00 0.28 2.88
C LEU A 73 -6.74 -1.03 2.12
N ALA A 74 -7.69 -1.47 1.30
CA ALA A 74 -7.55 -2.68 0.49
C ALA A 74 -6.36 -2.57 -0.47
N GLY A 75 -6.21 -1.43 -1.14
CA GLY A 75 -5.06 -1.17 -2.01
C GLY A 75 -3.73 -1.24 -1.25
N PHE A 76 -3.58 -0.45 -0.18
CA PHE A 76 -2.32 -0.41 0.56
C PHE A 76 -1.98 -1.76 1.21
N ALA A 77 -2.98 -2.54 1.65
CA ALA A 77 -2.76 -3.90 2.12
C ALA A 77 -2.22 -4.82 1.01
N CYS A 78 -2.81 -4.79 -0.18
CA CYS A 78 -2.29 -5.55 -1.34
C CYS A 78 -0.85 -5.13 -1.68
N TYR A 79 -0.59 -3.83 -1.69
CA TYR A 79 0.74 -3.28 -1.95
C TYR A 79 1.75 -3.68 -0.88
N PHE A 80 1.35 -3.72 0.39
CA PHE A 80 2.20 -4.14 1.49
C PHE A 80 2.55 -5.62 1.41
N ILE A 81 1.57 -6.49 1.11
CA ILE A 81 1.80 -7.91 0.90
C ILE A 81 2.75 -8.13 -0.29
N PHE A 82 2.52 -7.43 -1.41
CA PHE A 82 3.37 -7.51 -2.60
C PHE A 82 4.83 -7.13 -2.30
N ASN A 83 5.07 -5.95 -1.73
CA ASN A 83 6.43 -5.51 -1.42
C ASN A 83 7.08 -6.40 -0.34
N GLY A 84 6.33 -6.75 0.71
CA GLY A 84 6.84 -7.60 1.78
C GLY A 84 7.24 -8.99 1.29
N ALA A 85 6.44 -9.61 0.42
CA ALA A 85 6.75 -10.92 -0.15
C ALA A 85 8.00 -10.87 -1.03
N LEU A 86 8.10 -9.90 -1.95
CA LEU A 86 9.29 -9.75 -2.81
C LEU A 86 10.55 -9.35 -2.03
N TYR A 87 10.41 -8.69 -0.88
CA TYR A 87 11.55 -8.27 -0.07
C TYR A 87 12.02 -9.33 0.94
N TRP A 88 11.12 -10.10 1.55
CA TRP A 88 11.47 -11.03 2.63
C TRP A 88 11.35 -12.51 2.28
N SER A 89 10.56 -12.91 1.30
CA SER A 89 10.35 -14.34 0.99
C SER A 89 11.42 -14.85 0.02
N PRO A 90 12.35 -15.74 0.43
CA PRO A 90 13.36 -16.28 -0.47
C PRO A 90 12.74 -17.07 -1.63
N LEU A 91 11.61 -17.73 -1.37
CA LEU A 91 10.83 -18.48 -2.35
C LEU A 91 10.32 -17.56 -3.46
N VAL A 92 9.62 -16.48 -3.10
CA VAL A 92 9.08 -15.52 -4.09
C VAL A 92 10.20 -14.80 -4.85
N GLN A 93 11.33 -14.51 -4.19
CA GLN A 93 12.51 -13.96 -4.84
C GLN A 93 13.12 -14.93 -5.86
N GLN A 94 13.16 -16.23 -5.52
CA GLN A 94 13.65 -17.25 -6.44
C GLN A 94 12.71 -17.41 -7.64
N GLU A 95 11.40 -17.51 -7.42
CA GLU A 95 10.40 -17.54 -8.49
C GLU A 95 10.51 -16.29 -9.40
N TYR A 96 10.80 -15.12 -8.81
CA TYR A 96 11.01 -13.87 -9.55
C TYR A 96 12.25 -13.96 -10.44
N ARG A 97 13.39 -14.41 -9.89
CA ARG A 97 14.62 -14.62 -10.67
C ARG A 97 14.40 -15.61 -11.80
N ASP A 98 13.74 -16.73 -11.54
CA ASP A 98 13.49 -17.78 -12.52
C ASP A 98 12.64 -17.27 -13.70
N SER A 99 11.68 -16.38 -13.42
CA SER A 99 10.82 -15.75 -14.44
C SER A 99 11.42 -14.52 -15.13
N HIS A 100 12.44 -13.89 -14.55
CA HIS A 100 13.05 -12.63 -15.04
C HIS A 100 14.52 -12.76 -15.42
N GLY A 101 14.96 -13.94 -15.84
CA GLY A 101 16.32 -14.16 -16.36
C GLY A 101 17.42 -13.96 -15.31
N GLY A 102 17.16 -14.33 -14.06
CA GLY A 102 18.08 -14.24 -12.93
C GLY A 102 18.15 -12.86 -12.27
N GLN A 103 17.33 -11.89 -12.70
CA GLN A 103 17.32 -10.54 -12.13
C GLN A 103 16.61 -10.50 -10.77
N GLU A 104 17.17 -9.72 -9.85
CA GLU A 104 16.54 -9.45 -8.55
C GLU A 104 15.41 -8.44 -8.67
N SER A 105 14.44 -8.52 -7.76
CA SER A 105 13.36 -7.54 -7.69
C SER A 105 13.89 -6.14 -7.38
N ALA A 106 13.27 -5.12 -7.99
CA ALA A 106 13.57 -3.72 -7.71
C ALA A 106 13.00 -3.24 -6.37
N VAL A 107 12.18 -4.04 -5.68
CA VAL A 107 11.59 -3.69 -4.38
C VAL A 107 12.69 -3.44 -3.35
N ARG A 108 12.56 -2.35 -2.59
CA ARG A 108 13.49 -1.98 -1.52
C ARG A 108 12.74 -1.80 -0.19
N LEU A 109 13.50 -1.72 0.91
CA LEU A 109 12.94 -1.63 2.26
C LEU A 109 12.02 -0.40 2.43
N ASN A 110 12.36 0.73 1.81
CA ASN A 110 11.53 1.93 1.86
C ASN A 110 10.13 1.70 1.28
N ASP A 111 9.98 0.84 0.27
CA ASP A 111 8.68 0.53 -0.34
C ASP A 111 7.81 -0.28 0.61
N VAL A 112 8.41 -1.26 1.30
CA VAL A 112 7.75 -2.08 2.32
C VAL A 112 7.30 -1.22 3.50
N VAL A 113 8.20 -0.37 4.02
CA VAL A 113 7.90 0.53 5.15
C VAL A 113 6.83 1.55 4.76
N PHE A 114 6.90 2.10 3.55
CA PHE A 114 5.87 3.00 3.02
C PHE A 114 4.50 2.33 2.95
N ALA A 115 4.41 1.15 2.33
CA ALA A 115 3.15 0.43 2.17
C ALA A 115 2.54 0.03 3.52
N GLY A 116 3.37 -0.41 4.47
CA GLY A 116 2.95 -0.75 5.83
C GLY A 116 2.46 0.49 6.60
N HIS A 117 3.21 1.59 6.53
CA HIS A 117 2.83 2.87 7.13
C HIS A 117 1.50 3.39 6.57
N ALA A 118 1.34 3.43 5.24
CA ALA A 118 0.12 3.88 4.57
C ALA A 118 -1.08 3.00 4.95
N THR A 119 -0.90 1.68 5.04
CA THR A 119 -1.93 0.74 5.52
C THR A 119 -2.34 1.09 6.95
N ALA A 120 -1.38 1.27 7.85
CA ALA A 120 -1.64 1.56 9.27
C ALA A 120 -2.36 2.91 9.46
N VAL A 121 -1.91 3.97 8.80
CA VAL A 121 -2.54 5.30 8.92
C VAL A 121 -3.94 5.31 8.29
N THR A 122 -4.14 4.58 7.19
CA THR A 122 -5.49 4.43 6.59
C THR A 122 -6.42 3.64 7.53
N ALA A 123 -5.92 2.60 8.20
CA ALA A 123 -6.68 1.87 9.21
C ALA A 123 -7.06 2.75 10.40
N VAL A 124 -6.13 3.59 10.89
CA VAL A 124 -6.42 4.59 11.93
C VAL A 124 -7.50 5.56 11.45
N THR A 125 -7.42 6.02 10.20
CA THR A 125 -8.42 6.92 9.63
C THR A 125 -9.80 6.27 9.54
N LEU A 126 -9.88 4.99 9.14
CA LEU A 126 -11.13 4.22 9.17
C LEU A 126 -11.66 4.02 10.59
N ALA A 127 -10.78 3.79 11.57
CA ALA A 127 -11.16 3.70 12.98
C ALA A 127 -11.73 5.04 13.49
N GLN A 128 -11.16 6.17 13.08
CA GLN A 128 -11.71 7.50 13.38
C GLN A 128 -13.08 7.70 12.73
N ILE A 129 -13.29 7.23 11.49
CA ILE A 129 -14.60 7.28 10.84
C ILE A 129 -15.63 6.47 11.62
N ALA A 130 -15.27 5.29 12.11
CA ALA A 130 -16.16 4.49 12.95
C ALA A 130 -16.45 5.18 14.30
N ALA A 131 -15.44 5.78 14.94
CA ALA A 131 -15.57 6.40 16.26
C ALA A 131 -16.28 7.76 16.27
N PHE A 132 -16.08 8.57 15.22
CA PHE A 132 -16.65 9.92 15.08
C PHE A 132 -17.74 9.98 14.00
N TYR A 133 -18.41 8.86 13.76
CA TYR A 133 -19.39 8.73 12.69
C TYR A 133 -20.51 9.77 12.81
N ASP A 134 -20.51 10.74 11.90
CA ASP A 134 -21.46 11.85 11.86
C ASP A 134 -22.00 12.12 10.45
N TYR A 135 -21.92 11.12 9.56
CA TYR A 135 -22.42 11.25 8.20
C TYR A 135 -23.93 11.46 8.14
N PRO A 136 -24.42 12.32 7.23
CA PRO A 136 -25.84 12.43 6.94
C PRO A 136 -26.39 11.13 6.35
N ARG A 137 -27.70 10.93 6.46
CA ARG A 137 -28.37 9.77 5.87
C ARG A 137 -28.16 9.76 4.35
N LEU A 138 -27.55 8.70 3.86
CA LEU A 138 -27.35 8.48 2.42
C LEU A 138 -28.67 8.31 1.69
N ARG A 139 -28.76 8.89 0.49
CA ARG A 139 -29.84 8.66 -0.48
C ARG A 139 -29.76 7.21 -1.00
N GLY A 140 -30.84 6.74 -1.63
CA GLY A 140 -30.95 5.34 -2.08
C GLY A 140 -29.80 4.91 -3.00
N ALA A 141 -29.45 5.73 -4.00
CA ALA A 141 -28.37 5.46 -4.94
C ALA A 141 -27.00 5.39 -4.24
N ASP A 142 -26.66 6.37 -3.41
CA ASP A 142 -25.37 6.42 -2.68
C ASP A 142 -25.22 5.23 -1.72
N ARG A 143 -26.31 4.80 -1.08
CA ARG A 143 -26.32 3.62 -0.21
C ARG A 143 -26.08 2.33 -0.99
N ALA A 144 -26.72 2.20 -2.17
CA ALA A 144 -26.51 1.06 -3.05
C ALA A 144 -25.06 1.00 -3.57
N LEU A 145 -24.49 2.15 -3.96
CA LEU A 145 -23.09 2.25 -4.38
C LEU A 145 -22.13 1.85 -3.25
N ARG A 146 -22.32 2.36 -2.03
CA ARG A 146 -21.54 1.95 -0.85
C ARG A 146 -21.64 0.44 -0.60
N GLY A 147 -22.85 -0.11 -0.70
CA GLY A 147 -23.08 -1.55 -0.58
C GLY A 147 -22.33 -2.34 -1.65
N ALA A 148 -22.35 -1.88 -2.90
CA ALA A 148 -21.63 -2.48 -4.01
C ALA A 148 -20.11 -2.44 -3.80
N VAL A 149 -19.55 -1.29 -3.39
CA VAL A 149 -18.11 -1.16 -3.08
C VAL A 149 -17.71 -2.12 -1.95
N ALA A 150 -18.47 -2.16 -0.86
CA ALA A 150 -18.21 -3.06 0.26
C ALA A 150 -18.28 -4.54 -0.17
N ALA A 151 -19.29 -4.92 -0.95
CA ALA A 151 -19.45 -6.26 -1.48
C ALA A 151 -18.33 -6.65 -2.44
N SER A 152 -17.92 -5.75 -3.35
CA SER A 152 -16.79 -5.98 -4.27
C SER A 152 -15.47 -6.16 -3.53
N LEU A 153 -15.21 -5.36 -2.50
CA LEU A 153 -14.02 -5.51 -1.65
C LEU A 153 -14.04 -6.83 -0.87
N ALA A 154 -15.18 -7.22 -0.30
CA ALA A 154 -15.33 -8.50 0.37
C ALA A 154 -15.13 -9.68 -0.60
N ALA A 155 -15.71 -9.61 -1.80
CA ALA A 155 -15.53 -10.62 -2.84
C ALA A 155 -14.07 -10.74 -3.28
N LEU A 156 -13.37 -9.62 -3.49
CA LEU A 156 -11.94 -9.60 -3.81
C LEU A 156 -11.10 -10.22 -2.68
N ALA A 157 -11.40 -9.88 -1.43
CA ALA A 157 -10.68 -10.45 -0.28
C ALA A 157 -10.90 -11.97 -0.18
N LEU A 158 -12.13 -12.45 -0.37
CA LEU A 158 -12.45 -13.88 -0.36
C LEU A 158 -11.82 -14.61 -1.55
N ALA A 159 -11.85 -14.03 -2.75
CA ALA A 159 -11.20 -14.61 -3.92
C ALA A 159 -9.68 -14.69 -3.75
N GLY A 160 -9.06 -13.61 -3.23
CA GLY A 160 -7.63 -13.59 -2.91
C GLY A 160 -7.26 -14.59 -1.82
N ALA A 161 -8.06 -14.72 -0.76
CA ALA A 161 -7.82 -15.73 0.28
C ALA A 161 -7.98 -17.15 -0.29
N GLY A 162 -9.03 -17.41 -1.06
CA GLY A 162 -9.29 -18.70 -1.70
C GLY A 162 -8.18 -19.10 -2.67
N PHE A 163 -7.69 -18.16 -3.48
CA PHE A 163 -6.58 -18.41 -4.41
C PHE A 163 -5.27 -18.71 -3.66
N GLY A 164 -4.94 -17.94 -2.61
CA GLY A 164 -3.78 -18.21 -1.76
C GLY A 164 -3.87 -19.57 -1.05
N LEU A 165 -5.05 -19.94 -0.56
CA LEU A 165 -5.30 -21.26 0.02
C LEU A 165 -5.15 -22.39 -1.01
N ALA A 166 -5.60 -22.19 -2.25
CA ALA A 166 -5.44 -23.18 -3.31
C ALA A 166 -3.96 -23.41 -3.66
N ILE A 167 -3.17 -22.34 -3.76
CA ILE A 167 -1.70 -22.42 -3.97
C ILE A 167 -1.05 -23.20 -2.83
N ALA A 168 -1.37 -22.85 -1.58
CA ALA A 168 -0.83 -23.52 -0.40
C ALA A 168 -1.21 -25.01 -0.35
N ALA A 169 -2.49 -25.34 -0.59
CA ALA A 169 -3.01 -26.71 -0.51
C ALA A 169 -2.47 -27.62 -1.63
N THR A 170 -2.09 -27.04 -2.77
CA THR A 170 -1.57 -27.77 -3.92
C THR A 170 -0.05 -27.70 -4.05
N ALA A 171 0.63 -27.05 -3.09
CA ALA A 171 2.07 -26.81 -3.11
C ALA A 171 2.54 -26.24 -4.45
N GLU A 172 1.92 -25.12 -4.86
CA GLU A 172 2.18 -24.38 -6.12
C GLU A 172 1.85 -25.11 -7.43
N ALA A 173 1.22 -26.29 -7.40
CA ALA A 173 0.87 -27.01 -8.62
C ALA A 173 -0.12 -26.24 -9.53
N VAL A 174 -0.93 -25.34 -8.96
CA VAL A 174 -1.89 -24.50 -9.71
C VAL A 174 -1.32 -23.14 -10.13
N ALA A 175 -0.45 -22.54 -9.32
CA ALA A 175 0.19 -21.25 -9.55
C ALA A 175 1.29 -21.01 -8.49
N SER A 176 2.29 -20.20 -8.84
CA SER A 176 3.35 -19.76 -7.92
C SER A 176 2.91 -18.68 -6.95
N TRP A 177 3.63 -18.50 -5.83
CA TRP A 177 3.39 -17.36 -4.93
C TRP A 177 3.71 -16.03 -5.60
N LEU A 178 4.66 -16.00 -6.53
CA LEU A 178 4.93 -14.85 -7.37
C LEU A 178 3.68 -14.41 -8.15
N THR A 179 2.98 -15.37 -8.78
CA THR A 179 1.74 -15.08 -9.51
C THR A 179 0.71 -14.47 -8.59
N TYR A 180 0.58 -15.01 -7.37
CA TYR A 180 -0.32 -14.49 -6.34
C TYR A 180 -0.03 -13.02 -6.01
N VAL A 181 1.21 -12.68 -5.70
CA VAL A 181 1.57 -11.32 -5.29
C VAL A 181 1.51 -10.33 -6.46
N LEU A 182 1.81 -10.76 -7.69
CA LEU A 182 1.62 -9.94 -8.89
C LEU A 182 0.14 -9.61 -9.10
N MET A 183 -0.77 -10.57 -8.91
CA MET A 183 -2.22 -10.31 -8.96
C MET A 183 -2.65 -9.29 -7.90
N LEU A 184 -2.10 -9.34 -6.68
CA LEU A 184 -2.37 -8.34 -5.65
C LEU A 184 -1.86 -6.93 -6.07
N SER A 185 -0.72 -6.84 -6.75
CA SER A 185 -0.22 -5.59 -7.31
C SER A 185 -1.19 -5.01 -8.35
N GLU A 186 -1.72 -5.85 -9.25
CA GLU A 186 -2.73 -5.41 -10.24
C GLU A 186 -4.03 -4.94 -9.58
N VAL A 187 -4.49 -5.61 -8.51
CA VAL A 187 -5.64 -5.16 -7.72
C VAL A 187 -5.39 -3.77 -7.13
N LYS A 188 -4.18 -3.50 -6.61
CA LYS A 188 -3.79 -2.16 -6.13
C LYS A 188 -3.85 -1.13 -7.25
N VAL A 189 -3.36 -1.45 -8.45
CA VAL A 189 -3.40 -0.54 -9.61
C VAL A 189 -4.85 -0.23 -9.99
N LEU A 190 -5.69 -1.26 -10.14
CA LEU A 190 -7.11 -1.12 -10.47
C LEU A 190 -7.85 -0.24 -9.44
N ILE A 191 -7.68 -0.53 -8.15
CA ILE A 191 -8.27 0.28 -7.06
C ILE A 191 -7.84 1.74 -7.18
N SER A 192 -6.57 1.98 -7.53
CA SER A 192 -6.04 3.33 -7.67
C SER A 192 -6.66 4.09 -8.83
N VAL A 193 -7.10 3.41 -9.89
CA VAL A 193 -7.88 4.01 -10.98
C VAL A 193 -9.31 4.29 -10.53
N VAL A 194 -10.00 3.28 -10.00
CA VAL A 194 -11.43 3.35 -9.62
C VAL A 194 -11.69 4.44 -8.59
N LYS A 195 -10.80 4.61 -7.60
CA LYS A 195 -11.00 5.59 -6.53
C LYS A 195 -10.96 7.06 -6.99
N TYR A 196 -10.50 7.34 -8.22
CA TYR A 196 -10.48 8.68 -8.81
C TYR A 196 -11.54 8.85 -9.91
N CYS A 197 -12.36 7.84 -10.20
CA CYS A 197 -13.50 7.98 -11.08
C CYS A 197 -14.62 8.78 -10.39
N PRO A 198 -15.21 9.80 -11.07
CA PRO A 198 -16.29 10.63 -10.52
C PRO A 198 -17.61 9.88 -10.36
#